data_AF-A0A165R0U9-F1
#
_entry.id   AF-A0A165R0U9-F1
#
_cell.length_a   1.000
_cell.length_b   1.000
_cell.length_c   1.000
_cell.angle_alpha   90.00
_cell.angle_beta   90.00
_cell.angle_gamma   90.00
#
_symmetry.space_group_name_H-M   'P 1'
#
loop_
_entity.id
_entity.type
_entity.pdbx_description
1 polymer ?
#
loop_
_entity_poly.entity_id
_entity_poly.type
_entity_poly.pdbx_seq_one_letter_code
_entity_poly.pdbx_strand_id
1 'polypeptide(L)'
;MEVTDLIPQRFPLQLLDRIIAVQPGVSATAEKLVTINEWFFQSPTLTGRTMIRPVLLEILAQTGVVALLSMPEHHGNNVFFWRNSAG
;
A
#
# COMPACT_ATOMS: atom_id res chain seq x y z
N MET A 1 11.81 5.22 -5.96
CA MET A 1 11.37 3.96 -5.34
C MET A 1 9.96 3.76 -5.80
N GLU A 2 9.73 2.73 -6.60
CA GLU A 2 8.39 2.46 -7.11
C GLU A 2 7.61 1.64 -6.08
N VAL A 3 6.31 1.90 -5.97
CA VAL A 3 5.40 1.18 -5.05
C VAL A 3 5.49 -0.34 -5.30
N THR A 4 5.59 -0.74 -6.57
CA THR A 4 5.61 -2.14 -7.02
C THR A 4 6.83 -2.94 -6.57
N ASP A 5 7.93 -2.25 -6.23
CA ASP A 5 9.17 -2.87 -5.80
C ASP A 5 9.10 -3.29 -4.33
N LEU A 6 8.33 -2.56 -3.52
CA LEU A 6 8.16 -2.83 -2.10
C LEU A 6 6.91 -3.65 -1.79
N ILE A 7 5.82 -3.35 -2.47
CA ILE A 7 4.49 -3.91 -2.15
C ILE A 7 4.14 -4.97 -3.21
N PRO A 8 3.94 -6.26 -2.83
CA PRO A 8 3.64 -7.34 -3.76
C PRO A 8 2.19 -7.35 -4.24
N GLN A 9 1.27 -6.65 -3.55
CA GLN A 9 -0.11 -6.48 -3.99
C GLN A 9 -0.14 -5.93 -5.42
N ARG A 10 -1.08 -6.42 -6.22
CA ARG A 10 -1.34 -5.97 -7.59
C ARG A 10 -2.80 -5.56 -7.71
N PHE A 11 -3.16 -4.95 -8.84
CA PHE A 11 -4.54 -4.62 -9.13
C PHE A 11 -5.46 -5.83 -8.85
N PRO A 12 -6.58 -5.66 -8.12
CA PRO A 12 -7.20 -4.39 -7.70
C PRO A 12 -6.81 -3.89 -6.29
N LEU A 13 -5.82 -4.52 -5.63
CA LEU A 13 -5.43 -4.22 -4.24
C LEU A 13 -4.10 -3.47 -4.09
N GLN A 14 -3.43 -3.10 -5.18
CA GLN A 14 -2.34 -2.11 -5.11
C GLN A 14 -2.96 -0.71 -5.01
N LEU A 15 -2.91 -0.11 -3.83
CA LEU A 15 -3.67 1.12 -3.54
C LEU A 15 -2.79 2.36 -3.39
N LEU A 16 -1.46 2.26 -3.38
CA LEU A 16 -0.61 3.44 -3.40
C LEU A 16 -0.27 3.80 -4.85
N ASP A 17 -0.50 5.06 -5.22
CA ASP A 17 -0.14 5.58 -6.54
C ASP A 17 1.27 6.19 -6.51
N ARG A 18 1.66 6.80 -5.39
CA ARG A 18 2.98 7.40 -5.22
C ARG A 18 3.45 7.39 -3.77
N ILE A 19 4.76 7.23 -3.57
CA ILE A 19 5.43 7.44 -2.28
C ILE A 19 6.09 8.83 -2.31
N ILE A 20 5.82 9.65 -1.30
CA ILE A 20 6.27 11.05 -1.22
C ILE A 20 7.51 11.18 -0.33
N ALA A 21 7.49 10.56 0.84
CA ALA A 21 8.58 10.63 1.80
C ALA A 21 8.63 9.35 2.64
N VAL A 22 9.83 8.96 3.06
CA VAL A 22 10.05 7.79 3.92
C VAL A 22 11.17 8.06 4.91
N GLN A 23 10.92 7.79 6.19
CA GLN A 23 11.91 7.65 7.24
C GLN A 23 11.91 6.17 7.66
N PRO A 24 12.93 5.38 7.27
CA PRO A 24 12.94 3.94 7.51
C PRO A 24 12.68 3.56 8.97
N GLY A 25 11.73 2.65 9.20
CA GLY A 25 11.33 2.19 10.53
C GLY A 25 10.55 3.20 11.38
N VAL A 26 10.33 4.43 10.90
CA VAL A 26 9.70 5.51 11.67
C VAL A 26 8.39 5.97 11.02
N SER A 27 8.42 6.39 9.75
CA SER A 27 7.23 6.93 9.08
C SER A 27 7.33 6.86 7.55
N ALA A 28 6.18 6.91 6.87
CA ALA A 28 6.10 7.09 5.43
C ALA A 28 4.89 7.98 5.08
N THR A 29 5.00 8.67 3.96
CA THR A 29 3.92 9.48 3.36
C THR A 29 3.71 9.02 1.93
N ALA A 30 2.46 8.72 1.58
CA ALA A 30 2.08 8.23 0.26
C ALA A 30 0.77 8.88 -0.20
N GLU A 31 0.53 8.86 -1.51
CA GLU A 31 -0.66 9.39 -2.16
C GLU A 31 -1.47 8.28 -2.81
N LYS A 32 -2.79 8.33 -2.62
CA LYS A 32 -3.81 7.62 -3.39
C LYS A 32 -4.62 8.65 -4.16
N LEU A 33 -4.60 8.59 -5.48
CA LEU A 33 -5.49 9.30 -6.37
C LEU A 33 -6.84 8.58 -6.39
N VAL A 34 -7.90 9.28 -5.96
CA VAL A 34 -9.25 8.72 -5.88
C VAL A 34 -10.06 9.19 -7.09
N THR A 35 -10.60 8.25 -7.86
CA THR A 35 -11.49 8.52 -9.00
C THR A 35 -12.77 7.70 -8.91
N ILE A 36 -13.87 8.22 -9.46
CA ILE A 36 -15.17 7.52 -9.48
C ILE A 36 -15.13 6.20 -10.26
N ASN A 37 -14.14 6.02 -11.12
CA ASN A 37 -13.97 4.80 -11.93
C ASN A 37 -13.37 3.60 -11.16
N GLU A 38 -13.02 3.77 -9.89
CA GLU A 38 -12.46 2.70 -9.05
C GLU A 38 -13.50 1.62 -8.73
N TRP A 39 -13.04 0.37 -8.60
CA TRP A 39 -13.90 -0.82 -8.40
C TRP A 39 -14.78 -0.72 -7.15
N PHE A 40 -14.29 -0.08 -6.08
CA PHE A 40 -15.04 0.07 -4.83
C PHE A 40 -16.18 1.10 -4.91
N PHE A 41 -16.24 1.93 -5.95
CA PHE A 41 -17.38 2.84 -6.20
C PHE A 41 -18.43 2.23 -7.13
N GLN A 42 -18.16 1.07 -7.75
CA GLN A 42 -19.10 0.41 -8.66
C GLN A 42 -20.14 -0.45 -7.92
N SER A 43 -20.07 -0.55 -6.59
CA SER A 43 -20.98 -1.37 -5.79
C SER A 43 -22.38 -0.74 -5.73
N PRO A 44 -23.44 -1.43 -6.19
CA PRO A 44 -24.82 -0.92 -6.17
C PRO A 44 -25.33 -0.61 -4.76
N THR A 45 -24.79 -1.27 -3.75
CA THR A 45 -25.25 -1.22 -2.35
C THR A 45 -24.56 -0.11 -1.56
N LEU A 46 -23.43 0.40 -2.04
CA LEU A 46 -22.68 1.50 -1.43
C LEU A 46 -22.95 2.76 -2.26
N THR A 47 -24.19 3.26 -2.18
CA THR A 47 -24.74 4.38 -2.98
C THR A 47 -24.14 5.76 -2.66
N GLY A 48 -22.92 5.82 -2.15
CA GLY A 48 -22.22 7.06 -1.82
C GLY A 48 -20.88 7.15 -2.53
N ARG A 49 -20.49 8.36 -2.94
CA ARG A 49 -19.14 8.74 -3.39
C ARG A 49 -18.14 8.75 -2.21
N THR A 50 -18.26 7.79 -1.30
CA THR A 50 -17.51 7.71 -0.05
C THR A 50 -16.55 6.55 -0.14
N MET A 51 -15.28 6.80 0.15
CA MET A 51 -14.28 5.76 0.26
C MET A 51 -14.73 4.71 1.29
N ILE A 52 -14.76 3.43 0.90
CA ILE A 52 -15.11 2.38 1.86
C ILE A 52 -14.03 2.26 2.94
N ARG A 53 -14.46 2.19 4.21
CA ARG A 53 -13.56 2.19 5.38
C ARG A 53 -12.45 1.13 5.31
N PRO A 54 -12.70 -0.12 4.85
CA PRO A 54 -11.63 -1.12 4.73
C PRO A 54 -10.53 -0.72 3.74
N VAL A 55 -10.87 -0.05 2.64
CA VAL A 55 -9.88 0.41 1.64
C VAL A 55 -9.00 1.51 2.21
N LEU A 56 -9.57 2.43 3.00
CA LEU A 56 -8.78 3.44 3.70
C LEU A 56 -7.79 2.81 4.68
N LEU A 57 -8.21 1.79 5.44
CA LEU A 57 -7.32 1.07 6.36
C LEU A 57 -6.19 0.34 5.60
N GLU A 58 -6.51 -0.30 4.47
CA GLU A 58 -5.50 -0.96 3.64
C GLU A 58 -4.50 0.03 3.03
N ILE A 59 -4.94 1.22 2.60
CA ILE A 59 -4.03 2.29 2.14
C ILE A 59 -3.05 2.69 3.25
N LEU A 60 -3.53 2.84 4.49
CA LEU A 60 -2.68 3.16 5.64
C LEU A 60 -1.74 2.00 5.98
N ALA A 61 -2.21 0.75 5.89
CA ALA A 61 -1.39 -0.44 6.10
C ALA A 61 -0.27 -0.53 5.07
N GLN A 62 -0.57 -0.36 3.78
CA GLN A 62 0.43 -0.32 2.71
C GLN A 62 1.43 0.82 2.91
N THR A 63 0.97 1.99 3.37
CA THR A 63 1.86 3.11 3.72
C THR A 63 2.80 2.75 4.86
N GLY A 64 2.31 2.10 5.93
CA GLY A 64 3.15 1.65 7.04
C GLY A 64 4.18 0.60 6.62
N VAL A 65 3.79 -0.32 5.74
CA VAL A 65 4.67 -1.33 5.15
C VAL A 65 5.82 -0.69 4.36
N VAL A 66 5.60 0.42 3.67
CA VAL A 66 6.68 1.18 3.00
C VAL A 66 7.74 1.64 4.00
N ALA A 67 7.33 2.15 5.17
CA ALA A 67 8.28 2.58 6.21
C ALA A 67 9.11 1.39 6.73
N LEU A 68 8.49 0.23 6.92
CA LEU A 68 9.16 -0.98 7.39
C LEU A 68 10.12 -1.55 6.34
N LEU A 69 9.66 -1.84 5.13
CA LEU A 69 10.49 -2.47 4.10
C LEU A 69 11.59 -1.58 3.54
N SER A 70 11.54 -0.28 3.81
CA SER A 70 12.65 0.64 3.50
C SER A 70 13.84 0.54 4.46
N MET A 71 13.74 -0.23 5.55
CA MET A 71 14.86 -0.47 6.46
C MET A 71 15.94 -1.34 5.78
N PRO A 72 17.24 -1.06 5.99
CA PRO A 72 18.32 -1.83 5.37
C PRO A 72 18.25 -3.34 5.66
N GLU A 73 17.81 -3.71 6.87
CA GLU A 73 17.61 -5.10 7.31
C GLU A 73 16.52 -5.85 6.54
N HIS A 74 15.69 -5.11 5.79
CA HIS A 74 14.56 -5.64 5.03
C HIS A 74 14.75 -5.52 3.53
N HIS A 75 15.93 -5.06 3.07
CA HIS A 75 16.29 -5.06 1.66
C HIS A 75 16.26 -6.49 1.09
N GLY A 76 15.36 -6.75 0.14
CA GLY A 76 15.16 -8.06 -0.47
C GLY A 76 14.07 -8.93 0.17
N ASN A 77 13.54 -8.52 1.33
CA ASN A 77 12.37 -9.16 1.94
C ASN A 77 11.08 -8.64 1.29
N ASN A 78 10.07 -9.49 1.22
CA ASN A 78 8.73 -9.10 0.77
C ASN A 78 7.78 -8.91 1.98
N VAL A 79 6.62 -8.28 1.75
CA VAL A 79 5.61 -7.95 2.78
C VAL A 79 5.09 -9.17 3.56
N PHE A 80 5.26 -10.37 3.00
CA PHE A 80 5.17 -11.57 3.80
C PHE A 80 6.38 -11.59 4.74
N PHE A 81 6.19 -11.14 5.99
CA PHE A 81 7.12 -11.20 7.11
C PHE A 81 7.72 -12.60 7.42
N TRP A 82 7.54 -13.57 6.51
CA TRP A 82 8.04 -14.92 6.57
C TRP A 82 8.37 -15.45 5.16
N ARG A 83 9.45 -14.97 4.56
CA ARG A 83 10.28 -15.84 3.70
C ARG A 83 11.74 -15.56 4.02
N ASN A 84 12.35 -16.45 4.80
CA ASN A 84 13.79 -16.52 4.93
C ASN A 84 14.41 -16.58 3.53
N SER A 85 15.07 -15.52 3.08
CA SER A 85 16.11 -15.62 2.06
C SER A 85 17.41 -16.03 2.76
N ALA A 86 17.40 -17.25 3.30
CA ALA A 86 18.62 -18.04 3.47
C ALA A 86 18.68 -18.98 2.27
N GLY A 87 19.43 -18.53 1.25
CA GLY A 87 19.80 -19.26 0.05
C GLY A 87 21.03 -18.59 -0.52
#